data_AF-A0A3B8J856-F1
#
_entry.id   AF-A0A3B8J856-F1
#
_cell.length_a   1.000
_cell.length_b   1.000
_cell.length_c   1.000
_cell.angle_alpha   90.00
_cell.angle_beta   90.00
_cell.angle_gamma   90.00
#
_symmetry.space_group_name_H-M   'P 1'
#
loop_
_entity.id
_entity.type
_entity.pdbx_description
1 polymer ?
#
loop_
_entity_poly.entity_id
_entity_poly.type
_entity_poly.pdbx_seq_one_letter_code
_entity_poly.pdbx_strand_id
1 'polypeptide(L)'
;DMVGHTGNFQAARIAIESVDLSLRRLLSVIDELGGIAIITADHGNADEMFELGKNGKPALNKNGTIKAKTSHTLNKIPFIIYDNVKSNTYTLKKGEFGLANIAATAVNLLGYEAPDIWEESIISFENA
;
A
#
# COMPACT_ATOMS: atom_id res chain seq x y z
N ASP A 1 1.59 -9.95 4.50
CA ASP A 1 1.44 -10.16 5.95
C ASP A 1 1.68 -11.62 6.38
N MET A 2 0.76 -12.54 6.10
CA MET A 2 0.83 -13.94 6.56
C MET A 2 2.20 -14.63 6.39
N VAL A 3 2.82 -14.50 5.21
CA VAL A 3 4.13 -15.13 4.94
C VAL A 3 5.27 -14.37 5.62
N GLY A 4 5.13 -13.06 5.82
CA GLY A 4 6.10 -12.25 6.54
C GLY A 4 6.20 -12.64 8.02
N HIS A 5 5.07 -12.95 8.67
CA HIS A 5 5.02 -13.50 10.05
C HIS A 5 5.81 -14.80 10.23
N THR A 6 6.12 -15.54 9.16
CA THR A 6 6.98 -16.74 9.25
C THR A 6 8.46 -16.41 9.48
N GLY A 7 8.89 -15.18 9.19
CA GLY A 7 10.29 -14.77 9.22
C GLY A 7 11.16 -15.35 8.09
N ASN A 8 10.57 -16.10 7.14
CA ASN A 8 11.30 -16.65 6.02
C ASN A 8 11.36 -15.64 4.86
N PHE A 9 12.51 -14.98 4.71
CA PHE A 9 12.72 -13.98 3.66
C PHE A 9 12.45 -14.49 2.24
N GLN A 10 12.90 -15.70 1.91
CA GLN A 10 12.72 -16.25 0.56
C GLN A 10 11.24 -16.54 0.26
N ALA A 11 10.51 -17.06 1.25
CA ALA A 11 9.06 -17.25 1.12
C ALA A 11 8.32 -15.92 1.03
N ALA A 12 8.70 -14.91 1.85
CA ALA A 12 8.09 -13.58 1.81
C ALA A 12 8.31 -12.90 0.45
N ARG A 13 9.51 -13.03 -0.15
CA ARG A 13 9.78 -12.55 -1.50
C ARG A 13 8.83 -13.17 -2.54
N ILE A 14 8.69 -14.49 -2.55
CA ILE A 14 7.79 -15.20 -3.47
C ILE A 14 6.33 -14.76 -3.26
N ALA A 15 5.93 -14.52 -2.00
CA ALA A 15 4.59 -14.04 -1.68
C ALA A 15 4.33 -12.65 -2.29
N ILE A 16 5.28 -11.71 -2.19
CA ILE A 16 5.15 -10.38 -2.79
C ILE A 16 5.19 -10.44 -4.32
N GLU A 17 6.07 -11.25 -4.92
CA GLU A 17 6.08 -11.50 -6.37
C GLU A 17 4.73 -12.05 -6.87
N SER A 18 4.06 -12.88 -6.06
CA SER A 18 2.73 -13.42 -6.39
C SER A 18 1.63 -12.34 -6.33
N VAL A 19 1.74 -11.38 -5.39
CA VAL A 19 0.85 -10.22 -5.34
C VAL A 19 1.04 -9.33 -6.56
N ASP A 20 2.29 -9.06 -6.96
CA ASP A 20 2.62 -8.27 -8.14
C ASP A 20 2.05 -8.88 -9.44
N LEU A 21 2.24 -10.19 -9.64
CA LEU A 21 1.64 -10.92 -10.77
C LEU A 21 0.11 -10.86 -10.77
N SER A 22 -0.51 -10.90 -9.59
CA SER A 22 -1.97 -10.80 -9.45
C SER A 22 -2.46 -9.38 -9.76
N LEU A 23 -1.73 -8.37 -9.30
CA LEU A 23 -2.03 -6.97 -9.58
C LEU A 23 -2.01 -6.71 -11.10
N ARG A 24 -0.99 -7.20 -11.81
CA ARG A 24 -0.93 -7.11 -13.29
C ARG A 24 -2.20 -7.65 -13.95
N ARG A 25 -2.70 -8.81 -13.50
CA ARG A 25 -3.91 -9.43 -14.07
C ARG A 25 -5.17 -8.60 -13.81
N LEU A 26 -5.28 -8.01 -12.61
CA LEU A 26 -6.42 -7.15 -12.26
C LEU A 26 -6.38 -5.84 -13.04
N LEU A 27 -5.22 -5.18 -13.12
CA LEU A 27 -5.09 -3.90 -13.80
C LEU A 27 -5.45 -4.00 -15.29
N SER A 28 -5.09 -5.08 -15.97
CA SER A 28 -5.50 -5.30 -17.37
C SER A 28 -7.02 -5.32 -17.55
N VAL A 29 -7.76 -5.98 -16.64
CA VAL A 29 -9.24 -6.00 -16.71
C VAL A 29 -9.83 -4.65 -16.34
N ILE A 30 -9.24 -3.95 -15.38
CA ILE A 30 -9.68 -2.61 -14.98
C ILE A 30 -9.53 -1.63 -16.15
N ASP A 31 -8.42 -1.70 -16.89
CA ASP A 31 -8.23 -0.92 -18.12
C ASP A 31 -9.30 -1.23 -19.17
N GLU A 32 -9.56 -2.52 -19.45
CA GLU A 32 -10.57 -2.95 -20.42
C GLU A 32 -11.98 -2.42 -20.09
N LEU A 33 -12.30 -2.29 -18.80
CA LEU A 33 -13.58 -1.79 -18.31
C LEU A 33 -13.63 -0.27 -18.16
N GLY A 34 -12.53 0.44 -18.39
CA GLY A 34 -12.44 1.88 -18.12
C GLY A 34 -12.62 2.23 -16.65
N GLY A 35 -12.13 1.36 -15.75
CA GLY A 35 -12.19 1.56 -14.30
C GLY A 35 -10.98 2.30 -13.73
N ILE A 36 -11.01 2.51 -12.41
CA ILE A 36 -9.93 3.11 -11.62
C ILE A 36 -9.60 2.13 -10.49
N ALA A 37 -8.31 2.00 -10.13
CA ALA A 37 -7.88 1.21 -8.98
C ALA A 37 -7.19 2.08 -7.93
N ILE A 38 -7.51 1.84 -6.65
CA ILE A 38 -6.68 2.29 -5.52
C ILE A 38 -5.86 1.09 -5.06
N ILE A 39 -4.54 1.21 -5.14
CA ILE A 39 -3.59 0.18 -4.70
C ILE A 39 -2.94 0.69 -3.42
N THR A 40 -3.12 -0.06 -2.33
CA THR A 40 -2.69 0.35 -1.01
C THR A 40 -2.44 -0.85 -0.09
N ALA A 41 -2.03 -0.59 1.15
CA ALA A 41 -1.90 -1.60 2.20
C ALA A 41 -2.48 -1.07 3.52
N ASP A 42 -2.88 -1.98 4.40
CA ASP A 42 -3.37 -1.69 5.74
C ASP A 42 -2.23 -1.43 6.74
N HIS A 43 -1.11 -2.14 6.59
CA HIS A 43 0.10 -1.90 7.36
C HIS A 43 1.34 -2.52 6.69
N GLY A 44 2.52 -2.25 7.26
CA GLY A 44 3.76 -2.91 6.86
C GLY A 44 3.99 -4.27 7.56
N ASN A 45 4.74 -5.15 6.89
CA ASN A 45 5.30 -6.40 7.40
C ASN A 45 6.49 -6.82 6.52
N ALA A 46 6.20 -7.24 5.27
CA ALA A 46 7.20 -7.83 4.37
C ALA A 46 8.27 -6.84 3.87
N ASP A 47 8.07 -5.55 4.12
CA ASP A 47 9.02 -4.46 3.88
C ASP A 47 10.24 -4.51 4.83
N GLU A 48 10.14 -5.16 6.00
CA GLU A 48 11.28 -5.42 6.88
C GLU A 48 11.27 -6.85 7.44
N MET A 49 12.08 -7.73 6.86
CA MET A 49 12.13 -9.15 7.25
C MET A 49 13.21 -9.48 8.29
N PHE A 50 13.99 -8.49 8.75
CA PHE A 50 15.10 -8.69 9.68
C PHE A 50 15.04 -7.67 10.81
N GLU A 51 15.40 -8.09 12.02
CA GLU A 51 15.63 -7.14 13.13
C GLU A 51 16.92 -6.36 12.87
N LEU A 52 16.92 -5.06 13.13
CA LEU A 52 18.11 -4.21 13.02
C LEU A 52 18.69 -3.92 14.40
N GLY A 53 20.01 -4.09 14.54
CA GLY A 53 20.76 -3.62 15.70
C GLY A 53 20.91 -2.10 15.72
N LYS A 54 21.43 -1.56 16.83
CA LYS A 54 21.66 -0.11 17.00
C LYS A 54 22.57 0.51 15.93
N ASN A 55 23.36 -0.30 15.25
CA ASN A 55 24.25 0.10 14.15
C ASN A 55 23.56 0.07 12.77
N GLY A 56 22.25 -0.18 12.71
CA GLY A 56 21.47 -0.30 11.47
C GLY A 56 21.73 -1.59 10.69
N LYS A 57 22.53 -2.52 11.21
CA LYS A 57 22.80 -3.81 10.55
C LYS A 57 21.85 -4.89 11.07
N PRO A 58 21.57 -5.94 10.30
CA PRO A 58 20.78 -7.07 10.77
C PRO A 58 21.36 -7.65 12.07
N ALA A 59 20.51 -7.76 13.08
CA ALA A 59 20.85 -8.42 14.33
C ALA A 59 21.10 -9.92 14.08
N LEU A 60 21.98 -10.52 14.87
CA LEU A 60 22.32 -11.92 14.76
C LEU A 60 21.79 -12.70 15.96
N ASN A 61 21.33 -13.92 15.71
CA ASN A 61 21.08 -14.93 16.71
C ASN A 61 22.41 -15.39 17.34
N LYS A 62 22.33 -16.11 18.47
CA LYS A 62 23.52 -16.65 19.16
C LYS A 62 24.38 -17.55 18.28
N ASN A 63 23.77 -18.22 17.29
CA ASN A 63 24.45 -19.09 16.33
C ASN A 63 25.02 -18.33 15.10
N GLY A 64 24.99 -17.00 15.09
CA GLY A 64 25.50 -16.17 14.01
C GLY A 64 24.56 -15.99 12.81
N THR A 65 23.39 -16.62 12.78
CA THR A 65 22.39 -16.41 11.73
C THR A 65 21.65 -15.08 11.90
N ILE A 66 21.13 -14.50 10.82
CA ILE A 66 20.34 -13.26 10.90
C ILE A 66 19.04 -13.51 11.68
N LYS A 67 18.70 -12.59 12.57
CA LYS A 67 17.46 -12.63 13.34
C LYS A 67 16.30 -12.09 12.50
N ALA A 68 15.37 -12.97 12.17
CA ALA A 68 14.17 -12.62 11.42
C ALA A 68 13.26 -11.71 12.23
N LYS A 69 12.61 -10.76 11.56
CA LYS A 69 11.50 -9.98 12.10
C LYS A 69 10.20 -10.60 11.63
N THR A 70 9.33 -10.91 12.58
CA THR A 70 8.01 -11.50 12.30
C THR A 70 6.88 -10.52 12.55
N SER A 71 7.11 -9.41 13.26
CA SER A 71 6.08 -8.41 13.56
C SER A 71 5.85 -7.45 12.40
N HIS A 72 4.76 -6.68 12.49
CA HIS A 72 4.52 -5.54 11.62
C HIS A 72 5.63 -4.48 11.73
N THR A 73 5.64 -3.56 10.76
CA THR A 73 6.53 -2.39 10.74
C THR A 73 5.72 -1.12 10.99
N LEU A 74 6.44 -0.02 11.27
CA LEU A 74 5.86 1.33 11.36
C LEU A 74 6.04 2.11 10.05
N ASN A 75 6.43 1.43 8.97
CA ASN A 75 6.66 2.09 7.69
C ASN A 75 5.34 2.57 7.09
N LYS A 76 5.42 3.68 6.36
CA LYS A 76 4.28 4.19 5.58
C LYS A 76 3.91 3.16 4.50
N ILE A 77 2.62 3.08 4.21
CA ILE A 77 2.07 2.21 3.16
C ILE A 77 2.01 2.96 1.82
N PRO A 78 2.02 2.23 0.68
CA PRO A 78 1.78 2.87 -0.61
C PRO A 78 0.32 3.35 -0.71
N PHE A 79 0.13 4.47 -1.38
CA PHE A 79 -1.18 4.91 -1.84
C PHE A 79 -1.04 5.33 -3.30
N ILE A 80 -1.54 4.49 -4.20
CA ILE A 80 -1.41 4.67 -5.65
C ILE A 80 -2.81 4.67 -6.23
N ILE A 81 -3.14 5.74 -6.99
CA ILE A 81 -4.32 5.77 -7.82
C ILE A 81 -3.88 5.42 -9.25
N TYR A 82 -4.38 4.31 -9.75
CA TYR A 82 -4.21 3.88 -11.13
C TYR A 82 -5.45 4.27 -11.92
N ASP A 83 -5.33 5.33 -12.73
CA ASP A 83 -6.39 5.88 -13.56
C ASP A 83 -5.85 6.23 -14.95
N ASN A 84 -6.22 5.43 -15.95
CA ASN A 84 -5.89 5.67 -17.36
C ASN A 84 -7.06 6.30 -18.14
N VAL A 85 -8.14 6.70 -17.45
CA VAL A 85 -9.42 7.07 -18.07
C VAL A 85 -9.74 8.54 -17.84
N LYS A 86 -9.62 9.04 -16.60
CA LYS A 86 -9.97 10.42 -16.23
C LYS A 86 -8.74 11.30 -15.99
N SER A 87 -7.73 11.15 -16.84
CA SER A 87 -6.49 11.94 -16.80
C SER A 87 -6.79 13.44 -16.60
N ASN A 88 -6.12 14.04 -15.61
CA ASN A 88 -6.17 15.48 -15.27
C ASN A 88 -7.50 16.03 -14.71
N THR A 89 -8.36 15.18 -14.12
CA THR A 89 -9.60 15.66 -13.47
C THR A 89 -9.43 15.94 -11.97
N TYR A 90 -8.35 15.45 -11.36
CA TYR A 90 -8.04 15.65 -9.95
C TYR A 90 -6.53 15.61 -9.71
N THR A 91 -6.12 16.14 -8.56
CA THR A 91 -4.73 16.13 -8.08
C THR A 91 -4.66 15.51 -6.69
N LEU A 92 -3.49 14.96 -6.32
CA LEU A 92 -3.22 14.55 -4.95
C LEU A 92 -2.93 15.79 -4.10
N LYS A 93 -3.66 15.93 -2.98
CA LYS A 93 -3.38 16.96 -1.98
C LYS A 93 -1.98 16.72 -1.38
N LYS A 94 -1.28 17.81 -1.07
CA LYS A 94 -0.05 17.74 -0.26
C LYS A 94 -0.42 17.66 1.21
N GLY A 95 0.17 16.72 1.95
CA GLY A 95 -0.10 16.56 3.37
C GLY A 95 0.30 15.19 3.90
N GLU A 96 0.01 14.97 5.18
CA GLU A 96 0.11 13.67 5.84
C GLU A 96 -1.31 13.09 5.93
N PHE A 97 -1.50 11.89 5.37
CA PHE A 97 -2.78 11.20 5.31
C PHE A 97 -2.66 9.80 5.93
N GLY A 98 -3.76 9.32 6.48
CA GLY A 98 -3.88 7.97 7.04
C GLY A 98 -4.87 7.10 6.29
N LEU A 99 -5.07 5.88 6.78
CA LEU A 99 -6.00 4.91 6.19
C LEU A 99 -7.44 5.43 6.14
N ALA A 100 -7.85 6.25 7.12
CA ALA A 100 -9.20 6.79 7.21
C ALA A 100 -9.57 7.70 6.02
N ASN A 101 -8.59 8.37 5.40
CA ASN A 101 -8.80 9.24 4.23
C ASN A 101 -9.12 8.46 2.94
N ILE A 102 -8.83 7.15 2.89
CA ILE A 102 -9.00 6.31 1.69
C ILE A 102 -10.49 6.13 1.36
N ALA A 103 -11.37 6.05 2.37
CA ALA A 103 -12.80 5.86 2.17
C ALA A 103 -13.44 7.04 1.41
N ALA A 104 -13.17 8.27 1.85
CA ALA A 104 -13.64 9.48 1.16
C ALA A 104 -13.07 9.57 -0.26
N THR A 105 -11.78 9.20 -0.43
CA THR A 105 -11.13 9.19 -1.74
C THR A 105 -11.81 8.23 -2.72
N ALA A 106 -12.15 7.02 -2.27
CA ALA A 106 -12.81 6.02 -3.13
C ALA A 106 -14.21 6.46 -3.55
N VAL A 107 -15.01 7.00 -2.63
CA VAL A 107 -16.37 7.48 -2.91
C VAL A 107 -16.35 8.69 -3.87
N ASN A 108 -15.39 9.59 -3.69
CA ASN A 108 -15.16 10.69 -4.61
C ASN A 108 -14.80 10.22 -6.03
N LEU A 109 -13.90 9.25 -6.18
CA LEU A 109 -13.55 8.69 -7.50
C LEU A 109 -14.73 8.01 -8.20
N LEU A 110 -15.65 7.43 -7.41
CA LEU A 110 -16.93 6.88 -7.89
C LEU A 110 -17.92 7.97 -8.34
N GLY A 111 -17.64 9.25 -8.11
CA GLY A 111 -18.48 10.38 -8.52
C GLY A 111 -19.49 10.84 -7.46
N TYR A 112 -19.29 10.47 -6.20
CA TYR A 112 -20.15 10.87 -5.09
C TYR A 112 -19.43 11.84 -4.14
N GLU A 113 -20.20 12.67 -3.45
CA GLU A 113 -19.69 13.47 -2.34
C GLU A 113 -19.49 12.57 -1.11
N ALA A 114 -18.32 12.71 -0.46
CA ALA A 114 -18.03 11.97 0.75
C ALA A 114 -18.75 12.61 1.93
N PRO A 115 -19.26 11.85 2.91
CA PRO A 115 -19.89 12.41 4.11
C PRO A 115 -18.93 13.28 4.93
N ASP A 116 -19.41 14.42 5.43
CA ASP A 116 -18.62 15.36 6.25
C ASP A 116 -18.05 14.76 7.55
N ILE A 117 -18.63 13.64 8.02
CA ILE A 117 -18.15 12.93 9.22
C ILE A 117 -16.91 12.05 8.94
N TRP A 118 -16.53 11.87 7.68
CA TRP A 118 -15.33 11.12 7.30
C TRP A 118 -14.12 12.04 7.23
N GLU A 119 -12.94 11.43 7.38
CA GLU A 119 -11.70 12.11 7.05
C GLU A 119 -11.69 12.55 5.60
N GLU A 120 -11.10 13.72 5.34
CA GLU A 120 -11.12 14.30 4.00
C GLU A 120 -10.45 13.37 2.97
N SER A 121 -10.99 13.43 1.75
CA SER A 121 -10.39 12.80 0.58
C SER A 121 -8.96 13.31 0.33
N ILE A 122 -8.08 12.41 -0.09
CA ILE A 122 -6.68 12.66 -0.45
C ILE A 122 -6.58 13.39 -1.80
N ILE A 123 -7.64 13.35 -2.61
CA ILE A 123 -7.69 14.04 -3.90
C ILE A 123 -8.46 15.36 -3.79
N SER A 124 -8.12 16.29 -4.67
CA SER A 124 -8.94 17.46 -4.98
C SER A 124 -9.30 17.41 -6.45
N PHE A 125 -10.58 17.51 -6.78
CA PHE A 125 -10.99 17.75 -8.16
C PHE A 125 -10.57 19.15 -8.57
N GLU A 126 -10.08 19.30 -9.79
CA GLU A 126 -9.94 20.64 -10.37
C GLU A 126 -11.36 21.13 -10.69
N ASN A 127 -11.68 22.37 -10.31
CA ASN A 127 -13.03 22.94 -10.46
C ASN A 127 -13.55 22.68 -11.89
N ALA A 128 -14.70 22.03 -12.00
CA ALA A 128 -15.47 21.97 -13.24
C ALA A 128 -15.94 23.36 -13.66
#